data_AF-A0A365D5K6-F1
#
_entry.id   AF-A0A365D5K6-F1
#
_cell.length_a   1.000
_cell.length_b   1.000
_cell.length_c   1.000
_cell.angle_alpha   90.00
_cell.angle_beta   90.00
_cell.angle_gamma   90.00
#
_symmetry.space_group_name_H-M   'P 1'
#
loop_
_entity.id
_entity.type
_entity.pdbx_description
1 polymer ?
#
loop_
_entity_poly.entity_id
_entity_poly.type
_entity_poly.pdbx_seq_one_letter_code
_entity_poly.pdbx_strand_id
1 'polypeptide(L)'
;MSYPQYPSQQPYPPQQYPSQQSWPGGEPPLWAPYYGAPFPVAVKRFFKKYAAFSGRASRSEYWWWTLVAVIVGIVLNIIISSGMVASTSTYGSAPQLGPGAVVGLILGMIWGLATIVPSLALTVRRLHDSNKSGWLILLGLIPFAGAIILLVFTLMGPDPAGQRFDQPTQ
;
A
#
# COMPACT_ATOMS: atom_id res chain seq x y z
N MET A 1 -12.34 13.84 48.45
CA MET A 1 -12.27 13.19 47.14
C MET A 1 -10.81 13.19 46.70
N SER A 2 -10.12 12.04 46.83
CA SER A 2 -8.75 11.89 46.32
C SER A 2 -8.83 11.49 44.85
N TYR A 3 -8.32 12.34 43.96
CA TYR A 3 -8.17 11.99 42.55
C TYR A 3 -7.05 10.96 42.41
N PRO A 4 -7.24 9.88 41.63
CA PRO A 4 -6.14 8.99 41.29
C PRO A 4 -5.09 9.79 40.49
N GLN A 5 -3.87 9.83 41.04
CA GLN A 5 -2.69 10.37 40.36
C GLN A 5 -2.35 9.42 39.20
N TYR A 6 -2.54 9.88 37.97
CA TYR A 6 -2.02 9.18 36.80
C TYR A 6 -0.50 9.26 36.81
N PRO A 7 0.23 8.19 36.47
CA PRO A 7 1.68 8.25 36.33
C PRO A 7 2.02 9.35 35.32
N SER A 8 2.86 10.30 35.74
CA SER A 8 3.37 11.36 34.88
C SER A 8 4.00 10.73 33.64
N GLN A 9 3.41 10.99 32.47
CA GLN A 9 4.04 10.66 31.19
C GLN A 9 5.38 11.38 31.16
N GLN A 10 6.48 10.62 31.14
CA GLN A 10 7.80 11.23 30.99
C GLN A 10 7.83 12.03 29.68
N PRO A 11 8.40 13.24 29.68
CA PRO A 11 8.55 14.01 28.46
C PRO A 11 9.34 13.16 27.46
N TYR A 12 8.71 12.82 26.33
CA TYR A 12 9.41 12.19 25.24
C TYR A 12 10.61 13.09 24.89
N PRO A 13 11.84 12.55 24.81
CA PRO A 13 12.98 13.34 24.34
C PRO A 13 12.66 13.88 22.94
N PRO A 14 13.15 15.09 22.58
CA PRO A 14 12.84 15.72 21.29
C PRO A 14 13.19 14.77 20.15
N GLN A 15 12.15 14.21 19.51
CA GLN A 15 12.29 13.12 18.56
C GLN A 15 12.75 13.65 17.21
N GLN A 16 14.01 13.41 16.86
CA GLN A 16 14.52 13.60 15.51
C GLN A 16 13.72 12.72 14.54
N TYR A 17 13.18 13.32 13.47
CA TYR A 17 12.57 12.57 12.38
C TYR A 17 13.58 11.54 11.83
N PRO A 18 13.19 10.28 11.53
CA PRO A 18 14.15 9.22 11.21
C PRO A 18 14.82 9.34 9.84
N SER A 19 14.83 10.51 9.19
CA SER A 19 15.66 10.75 8.01
C SER A 19 17.17 10.68 8.33
N GLN A 20 17.55 10.53 9.60
CA GLN A 20 18.94 10.53 10.07
C GLN A 20 19.35 9.31 10.92
N GLN A 21 18.51 8.27 11.03
CA GLN A 21 18.92 7.05 11.71
C GLN A 21 19.79 6.21 10.75
N SER A 22 21.11 6.31 10.88
CA SER A 22 22.07 5.59 10.05
C SER A 22 22.09 4.11 10.44
N TRP A 23 21.44 3.27 9.63
CA TRP A 23 21.46 1.83 9.82
C TRP A 23 22.78 1.22 9.32
N PRO A 24 23.31 0.18 9.99
CA PRO A 24 24.44 -0.57 9.46
C PRO A 24 24.10 -1.09 8.05
N GLY A 25 24.85 -0.66 7.03
CA GLY A 25 24.57 -1.01 5.62
C GLY A 25 23.65 -0.04 4.86
N GLY A 26 23.23 1.08 5.46
CA GLY A 26 22.50 2.16 4.78
C GLY A 26 21.01 1.88 4.51
N GLU A 27 20.55 0.64 4.67
CA GLU A 27 19.13 0.29 4.55
C GLU A 27 18.50 0.05 5.95
N PRO A 28 17.31 0.62 6.23
CA PRO A 28 16.57 0.28 7.44
C PRO A 28 16.18 -1.20 7.48
N PRO A 29 15.94 -1.77 8.67
CA PRO A 29 15.40 -3.11 8.81
C PRO A 29 13.98 -3.19 8.26
N LEU A 30 13.51 -4.40 7.96
CA LEU A 30 12.21 -4.60 7.31
C LEU A 30 11.03 -4.13 8.19
N TRP A 31 11.09 -4.17 9.51
CA TRP A 31 9.99 -3.64 10.33
C TRP A 31 9.89 -2.10 10.29
N ALA A 32 10.98 -1.41 9.93
CA ALA A 32 11.06 0.04 9.90
C ALA A 32 10.72 0.64 8.51
N PRO A 33 10.14 1.86 8.47
CA PRO A 33 9.85 2.56 7.23
C PRO A 33 11.16 3.05 6.57
N TYR A 34 11.24 2.96 5.25
CA TYR A 34 12.37 3.50 4.48
C TYR A 34 11.97 4.80 3.80
N TYR A 35 12.21 5.93 4.47
CA TYR A 35 12.00 7.26 3.89
C TYR A 35 12.98 7.52 2.74
N GLY A 36 12.47 7.91 1.57
CA GLY A 36 13.31 8.13 0.39
C GLY A 36 13.78 6.84 -0.30
N ALA A 37 13.11 5.71 -0.04
CA ALA A 37 13.44 4.44 -0.68
C ALA A 37 13.50 4.58 -2.21
N PRO A 38 14.58 4.11 -2.86
CA PRO A 38 14.64 4.07 -4.31
C PRO A 38 13.68 3.01 -4.84
N PHE A 39 13.27 3.18 -6.10
CA PHE A 39 12.30 2.32 -6.77
C PHE A 39 12.57 0.80 -6.61
N PRO A 40 13.78 0.26 -6.88
CA PRO A 40 14.01 -1.19 -6.80
C PRO A 40 13.85 -1.73 -5.38
N VAL A 41 14.20 -0.91 -4.38
CA VAL A 41 14.12 -1.27 -2.96
C VAL A 41 12.66 -1.30 -2.51
N ALA A 42 11.82 -0.37 -2.97
CA ALA A 42 10.39 -0.38 -2.68
C ALA A 42 9.72 -1.67 -3.19
N VAL A 43 10.00 -2.07 -4.43
CA VAL A 43 9.47 -3.31 -5.02
C VAL A 43 9.99 -4.55 -4.28
N LYS A 44 11.28 -4.61 -3.98
CA LYS A 44 11.88 -5.70 -3.20
C LYS A 44 11.23 -5.82 -1.81
N ARG A 45 11.05 -4.70 -1.11
CA ARG A 45 10.43 -4.66 0.22
C ARG A 45 8.96 -5.02 0.18
N PHE A 46 8.24 -4.70 -0.90
CA PHE A 46 6.86 -5.11 -1.10
C PHE A 46 6.71 -6.63 -1.07
N PHE A 47 7.47 -7.34 -1.92
CA PHE A 47 7.41 -8.81 -1.97
C PHE A 47 8.02 -9.49 -0.73
N LYS A 48 9.04 -8.90 -0.10
CA LYS A 48 9.57 -9.42 1.17
C LYS A 48 8.57 -9.33 2.33
N LYS A 49 7.69 -8.32 2.31
CA LYS A 49 6.68 -8.08 3.34
C LYS A 49 5.28 -8.48 2.86
N TYR A 50 5.22 -9.62 2.16
CA TYR A 50 4.03 -10.04 1.41
C TYR A 50 2.75 -10.12 2.27
N ALA A 51 2.83 -10.72 3.44
CA ALA A 51 1.69 -10.84 4.38
C ALA A 51 1.98 -10.19 5.74
N ALA A 52 2.92 -9.24 5.78
CA ALA A 52 3.30 -8.55 7.01
C ALA A 52 2.44 -7.29 7.20
N PHE A 53 1.46 -7.36 8.09
CA PHE A 53 0.55 -6.24 8.44
C PHE A 53 1.08 -5.35 9.57
N SER A 54 2.06 -5.83 10.34
CA SER A 54 2.73 -5.06 11.39
C SER A 54 3.87 -4.18 10.82
N GLY A 55 4.34 -3.23 11.61
CA GLY A 55 5.34 -2.26 11.20
C GLY A 55 4.76 -1.09 10.41
N ARG A 56 5.67 -0.32 9.81
CA ARG A 56 5.35 0.89 9.05
C ARG A 56 5.91 0.84 7.63
N ALA A 57 5.30 1.62 6.75
CA ALA A 57 5.76 1.82 5.39
C ALA A 57 5.78 3.32 5.11
N SER A 58 6.89 3.81 4.55
CA SER A 58 7.02 5.21 4.20
C SER A 58 6.16 5.56 2.97
N ARG A 59 5.97 6.87 2.74
CA ARG A 59 5.34 7.38 1.52
C ARG A 59 6.02 6.86 0.24
N SER A 60 7.35 6.85 0.19
CA SER A 60 8.08 6.42 -1.01
C SER A 60 7.92 4.92 -1.26
N GLU A 61 7.89 4.09 -0.22
CA GLU A 61 7.60 2.65 -0.38
C GLU A 61 6.20 2.42 -0.94
N TYR A 62 5.21 3.17 -0.44
CA TYR A 62 3.82 3.07 -0.90
C TYR A 62 3.67 3.53 -2.35
N TRP A 63 4.11 4.75 -2.67
CA TRP A 63 3.86 5.37 -3.98
C TRP A 63 4.64 4.72 -5.12
N TRP A 64 5.86 4.22 -4.88
CA TRP A 64 6.57 3.45 -5.91
C TRP A 64 5.85 2.15 -6.25
N TRP A 65 5.36 1.42 -5.23
CA TRP A 65 4.57 0.22 -5.49
C TRP A 65 3.25 0.54 -6.19
N THR A 66 2.52 1.57 -5.74
CA THR A 66 1.28 2.01 -6.39
C THR A 66 1.51 2.34 -7.87
N LEU A 67 2.62 3.02 -8.20
CA LEU A 67 2.98 3.31 -9.59
C LEU A 67 3.22 2.03 -10.40
N VAL A 68 3.93 1.04 -9.85
CA VAL A 68 4.12 -0.27 -10.50
C VAL A 68 2.77 -0.95 -10.74
N ALA A 69 1.91 -1.01 -9.72
CA ALA A 69 0.60 -1.63 -9.83
C ALA A 69 -0.28 -0.95 -10.89
N VAL A 70 -0.21 0.38 -10.99
CA VAL A 70 -0.92 1.16 -12.02
C VAL A 70 -0.36 0.84 -13.42
N ILE A 71 0.96 0.81 -13.60
CA ILE A 71 1.57 0.49 -14.90
C ILE A 71 1.19 -0.92 -15.34
N VAL A 72 1.31 -1.92 -14.46
CA VAL A 72 0.91 -3.29 -14.78
C VAL A 72 -0.59 -3.36 -15.09
N GLY A 73 -1.42 -2.64 -14.34
CA GLY A 73 -2.85 -2.50 -14.63
C GLY A 73 -3.14 -1.93 -16.01
N ILE A 74 -2.42 -0.87 -16.43
CA ILE A 74 -2.55 -0.28 -17.77
C ILE A 74 -2.16 -1.31 -18.85
N VAL A 75 -1.03 -1.99 -18.68
CA VAL A 75 -0.58 -3.03 -19.63
C VAL A 75 -1.61 -4.15 -19.77
N LEU A 76 -2.16 -4.64 -18.65
CA LEU A 76 -3.20 -5.66 -18.67
C LEU A 76 -4.48 -5.17 -19.37
N ASN A 77 -4.89 -3.92 -19.14
CA ASN A 77 -6.04 -3.33 -19.84
C ASN A 77 -5.81 -3.21 -21.36
N ILE A 78 -4.59 -2.87 -21.78
CA ILE A 78 -4.21 -2.85 -23.20
C ILE A 78 -4.31 -4.24 -23.81
N ILE A 79 -3.79 -5.27 -23.14
CA ILE A 79 -3.85 -6.67 -23.59
C ILE A 79 -5.31 -7.15 -23.72
N ILE A 80 -6.15 -6.82 -22.73
CA ILE A 80 -7.57 -7.18 -22.77
C ILE A 80 -8.25 -6.47 -23.95
N SER A 81 -8.02 -5.16 -24.09
CA SER A 81 -8.65 -4.33 -25.13
C SER A 81 -8.23 -4.73 -26.54
N SER A 82 -6.95 -5.10 -26.75
CA SER A 82 -6.45 -5.56 -28.05
C SER A 82 -6.98 -6.93 -28.46
N GLY A 83 -7.40 -7.74 -27.49
CA GLY A 83 -8.04 -9.03 -27.72
C GLY A 83 -9.56 -8.97 -27.94
N MET A 84 -10.16 -7.77 -27.93
CA MET A 84 -11.58 -7.57 -28.24
C MET A 84 -11.82 -7.75 -29.75
N VAL A 85 -12.97 -8.32 -30.10
CA VAL A 85 -13.36 -8.55 -31.50
C VAL A 85 -14.65 -7.81 -31.79
N ALA A 86 -14.74 -7.15 -32.95
CA ALA A 86 -15.97 -6.51 -33.39
C ALA A 86 -17.02 -7.58 -33.73
N SER A 87 -18.19 -7.52 -33.10
CA SER A 87 -19.35 -8.33 -33.48
C SER A 87 -20.23 -7.53 -34.42
N THR A 88 -20.53 -8.09 -35.59
CA THR A 88 -21.52 -7.54 -36.52
C THR A 88 -22.83 -8.29 -36.32
N SER A 89 -23.56 -7.95 -35.26
CA SER A 89 -24.90 -8.51 -35.03
C SER A 89 -25.98 -7.55 -35.52
N THR A 90 -27.08 -8.08 -36.06
CA THR A 90 -28.25 -7.31 -36.53
C THR A 90 -28.86 -6.41 -35.44
N TYR A 91 -28.56 -6.69 -34.16
CA TYR A 91 -29.08 -5.98 -32.99
C TYR A 91 -28.05 -5.09 -32.29
N GLY A 92 -26.86 -4.91 -32.85
CA GLY A 92 -25.86 -3.97 -32.34
C GLY A 92 -24.41 -4.39 -32.56
N SER A 93 -23.52 -3.39 -32.52
CA SER A 93 -22.07 -3.55 -32.64
C SER A 93 -21.41 -3.45 -31.27
N ALA A 94 -21.71 -4.40 -30.38
CA ALA A 94 -21.00 -4.49 -29.11
C ALA A 94 -19.69 -5.27 -29.30
N PRO A 95 -18.55 -4.76 -28.81
CA PRO A 95 -17.30 -5.53 -28.77
C PRO A 95 -17.50 -6.85 -28.01
N GLN A 96 -17.06 -7.96 -28.59
CA GLN A 96 -17.15 -9.28 -27.97
C GLN A 96 -15.77 -9.72 -27.50
N LEU A 97 -15.75 -10.52 -26.42
CA LEU A 97 -14.52 -11.08 -25.86
C LEU A 97 -13.94 -12.10 -26.84
N GLY A 98 -12.82 -11.76 -27.49
CA GLY A 98 -12.04 -12.71 -28.27
C GLY A 98 -11.11 -13.55 -27.40
N PRO A 99 -10.45 -14.58 -27.96
CA PRO A 99 -9.50 -15.41 -27.22
C PRO A 99 -8.39 -14.62 -26.54
N GLY A 100 -7.88 -13.55 -27.19
CA GLY A 100 -6.87 -12.65 -26.61
C GLY A 100 -7.38 -11.91 -25.37
N ALA A 101 -8.63 -11.46 -25.38
CA ALA A 101 -9.24 -10.79 -24.23
C ALA A 101 -9.40 -11.76 -23.05
N VAL A 102 -9.78 -13.02 -23.32
CA VAL A 102 -9.88 -14.06 -22.28
C VAL A 102 -8.53 -14.32 -21.63
N VAL A 103 -7.46 -14.44 -22.41
CA VAL A 103 -6.09 -14.57 -21.85
C VAL A 103 -5.72 -13.37 -21.00
N GLY A 104 -5.99 -12.15 -21.49
CA GLY A 104 -5.76 -10.92 -20.73
C GLY A 104 -6.52 -10.90 -19.39
N LEU A 105 -7.78 -11.34 -19.38
CA LEU A 105 -8.60 -11.45 -18.17
C LEU A 105 -8.02 -12.46 -17.18
N ILE A 106 -7.58 -13.64 -17.64
CA ILE A 106 -6.96 -14.65 -16.78
C ILE A 106 -5.68 -14.11 -16.14
N LEU A 107 -4.81 -13.47 -16.92
CA LEU A 107 -3.59 -12.83 -16.41
C LEU A 107 -3.93 -11.73 -15.40
N GLY A 108 -4.95 -10.93 -15.68
CA GLY A 108 -5.47 -9.91 -14.77
C GLY A 108 -5.95 -10.50 -13.44
N MET A 109 -6.69 -11.60 -13.49
CA MET A 109 -7.16 -12.32 -12.29
C MET A 109 -6.01 -12.88 -11.46
N ILE A 110 -5.04 -13.55 -12.10
CA ILE A 110 -3.86 -14.08 -11.41
C ILE A 110 -3.07 -12.96 -10.75
N TRP A 111 -2.82 -11.87 -11.48
CA TRP A 111 -2.12 -10.70 -10.95
C TRP A 111 -2.87 -10.05 -9.78
N GLY A 112 -4.17 -9.86 -9.91
CA GLY A 112 -5.02 -9.29 -8.87
C GLY A 112 -5.00 -10.13 -7.60
N LEU A 113 -5.18 -11.44 -7.72
CA LEU A 113 -5.12 -12.37 -6.59
C LEU A 113 -3.72 -12.44 -5.96
N ALA A 114 -2.66 -12.41 -6.77
CA ALA A 114 -1.28 -12.43 -6.27
C ALA A 114 -0.90 -11.14 -5.53
N THR A 115 -1.53 -10.00 -5.85
CA THR A 115 -1.16 -8.69 -5.28
C THR A 115 -2.14 -8.14 -4.26
N ILE A 116 -3.33 -8.73 -4.11
CA ILE A 116 -4.36 -8.23 -3.19
C ILE A 116 -3.87 -8.24 -1.74
N VAL A 117 -3.36 -9.37 -1.26
CA VAL A 117 -2.86 -9.54 0.12
C VAL A 117 -1.72 -8.56 0.43
N PRO A 118 -0.63 -8.50 -0.36
CA PRO A 118 0.46 -7.58 -0.07
C PRO A 118 0.09 -6.10 -0.24
N SER A 119 -0.86 -5.77 -1.12
CA SER A 119 -1.37 -4.39 -1.26
C SER A 119 -2.17 -3.95 -0.05
N LEU A 120 -2.99 -4.83 0.53
CA LEU A 120 -3.69 -4.57 1.79
C LEU A 120 -2.68 -4.41 2.94
N ALA A 121 -1.69 -5.31 3.03
CA ALA A 121 -0.65 -5.25 4.04
C ALA A 121 0.16 -3.94 3.97
N LEU A 122 0.55 -3.51 2.75
CA LEU A 122 1.26 -2.25 2.54
C LEU A 122 0.41 -1.04 2.95
N THR A 123 -0.89 -1.04 2.61
CA THR A 123 -1.81 0.05 2.95
C THR A 123 -1.98 0.16 4.47
N VAL A 124 -2.15 -0.95 5.17
CA VAL A 124 -2.21 -1.00 6.64
C VAL A 124 -0.92 -0.43 7.25
N ARG A 125 0.26 -0.86 6.79
CA ARG A 125 1.55 -0.33 7.25
C ARG A 125 1.71 1.17 6.97
N ARG A 126 1.13 1.66 5.88
CA ARG A 126 1.14 3.09 5.56
C ARG A 126 0.20 3.89 6.47
N LEU A 127 -0.94 3.32 6.86
CA LEU A 127 -1.83 3.91 7.86
C LEU A 127 -1.14 4.00 9.23
N HIS A 128 -0.43 2.93 9.63
CA HIS A 128 0.36 2.91 10.87
C HIS A 128 1.44 3.99 10.90
N ASP A 129 2.05 4.29 9.75
CA ASP A 129 3.05 5.36 9.62
C ASP A 129 2.50 6.74 9.96
N SER A 130 1.20 6.97 9.72
CA SER A 130 0.48 8.20 10.10
C SER A 130 -0.30 8.05 11.43
N ASN A 131 0.10 7.08 12.25
CA ASN A 131 -0.49 6.71 13.54
C ASN A 131 -2.01 6.41 13.47
N LYS A 132 -2.48 5.90 12.34
CA LYS A 132 -3.87 5.49 12.14
C LYS A 132 -4.02 3.99 12.35
N SER A 133 -5.22 3.55 12.72
CA SER A 133 -5.55 2.11 12.84
C SER A 133 -5.57 1.46 11.46
N GLY A 134 -5.00 0.25 11.34
CA GLY A 134 -5.08 -0.55 10.11
C GLY A 134 -6.51 -0.86 9.66
N TRP A 135 -7.47 -0.91 10.59
CA TRP A 135 -8.89 -1.12 10.30
C TRP A 135 -9.51 -0.03 9.44
N LEU A 136 -8.91 1.17 9.36
CA LEU A 136 -9.40 2.23 8.49
C LEU A 136 -9.31 1.84 7.00
N ILE A 137 -8.59 0.78 6.64
CA ILE A 137 -8.61 0.23 5.27
C ILE A 137 -10.02 -0.17 4.82
N LEU A 138 -10.91 -0.55 5.76
CA LEU A 138 -12.30 -0.89 5.46
C LEU A 138 -13.11 0.29 4.92
N LEU A 139 -12.64 1.52 5.13
CA LEU A 139 -13.24 2.69 4.48
C LEU A 139 -13.23 2.55 2.95
N GLY A 140 -12.28 1.82 2.38
CA GLY A 140 -12.23 1.55 0.94
C GLY A 140 -13.44 0.77 0.41
N LEU A 141 -14.25 0.15 1.27
CA LEU A 141 -15.53 -0.48 0.89
C LEU A 141 -16.64 0.55 0.63
N ILE A 142 -16.46 1.79 1.09
CA ILE A 142 -17.38 2.89 0.81
C ILE A 142 -17.00 3.49 -0.55
N PRO A 143 -17.87 3.41 -1.57
CA PRO A 143 -17.56 3.90 -2.90
C PRO A 143 -17.32 5.42 -2.89
N PHE A 144 -16.37 5.87 -3.70
CA PHE A 144 -15.93 7.26 -3.85
C PHE A 144 -15.35 7.90 -2.59
N ALA A 145 -16.16 8.14 -1.55
CA ALA A 145 -15.75 8.81 -0.33
C ALA A 145 -14.64 8.05 0.41
N GLY A 146 -14.78 6.72 0.51
CA GLY A 146 -13.78 5.85 1.14
C GLY A 146 -12.42 5.90 0.47
N ALA A 147 -12.41 5.84 -0.88
CA ALA A 147 -11.20 5.93 -1.67
C ALA A 147 -10.50 7.29 -1.50
N ILE A 148 -11.26 8.39 -1.48
CA ILE A 148 -10.72 9.74 -1.26
C ILE A 148 -10.11 9.86 0.14
N ILE A 149 -10.80 9.39 1.19
CA ILE A 149 -10.28 9.44 2.57
C ILE A 149 -8.98 8.63 2.69
N LEU A 150 -8.95 7.41 2.14
CA LEU A 150 -7.75 6.58 2.14
C LEU A 150 -6.60 7.23 1.36
N LEU A 151 -6.89 7.86 0.22
CA LEU A 151 -5.89 8.59 -0.56
C LEU A 151 -5.29 9.74 0.26
N VAL A 152 -6.12 10.50 0.99
CA VAL A 152 -5.63 11.55 1.89
C VAL A 152 -4.71 10.95 2.95
N PHE A 153 -5.10 9.85 3.60
CA PHE A 153 -4.25 9.19 4.60
C PHE A 153 -2.93 8.67 4.03
N THR A 154 -2.91 8.12 2.82
CA THR A 154 -1.67 7.62 2.19
C THR A 154 -0.75 8.76 1.73
N LEU A 155 -1.25 9.99 1.63
CA LEU A 155 -0.48 11.21 1.40
C LEU A 155 0.01 11.90 2.69
N MET A 156 -0.59 11.65 3.85
CA MET A 156 -0.25 12.33 5.12
C MET A 156 1.20 12.10 5.59
N GLY A 157 1.72 12.98 6.45
CA GLY A 157 3.08 12.87 6.98
C GLY A 157 3.22 11.70 7.95
N PRO A 158 4.45 11.22 8.20
CA PRO A 158 4.67 10.30 9.30
C PRO A 158 4.34 10.99 10.63
N ASP A 159 3.75 10.26 11.56
CA ASP A 159 3.49 10.69 12.93
C ASP A 159 4.43 9.91 13.88
N PRO A 160 5.20 10.58 14.75
CA PRO A 160 6.10 9.90 15.69
C PRO A 160 5.41 8.86 16.57
N ALA A 161 4.14 9.07 16.94
CA ALA A 161 3.36 8.12 17.72
C ALA A 161 3.07 6.81 16.95
N GLY A 162 3.30 6.78 15.63
CA GLY A 162 3.24 5.56 14.82
C GLY A 162 4.31 4.52 15.17
N GLN A 163 5.37 4.88 15.90
CA GLN A 163 6.42 3.96 16.36
C GLN A 163 5.87 2.78 17.20
N ARG A 164 4.70 2.95 17.82
CA ARG A 164 4.03 1.86 18.56
C ARG A 164 3.70 0.63 17.71
N PHE A 165 3.69 0.76 16.39
CA PHE A 165 3.43 -0.33 15.46
C PHE A 165 4.71 -1.05 14.99
N ASP A 166 5.89 -0.56 15.36
CA ASP A 166 7.18 -1.18 15.02
C ASP A 166 7.36 -2.49 15.80
N GLN A 167 7.98 -3.49 15.16
CA GLN A 167 8.28 -4.78 15.77
C GLN A 167 9.76 -5.16 15.53
N PRO A 168 10.69 -4.61 16.33
CA PRO A 168 12.12 -4.81 16.13
C PRO A 168 12.63 -6.24 16.43
N THR A 169 11.80 -7.10 17.03
CA THR A 169 12.20 -8.38 17.63
C THR A 169 11.49 -9.61 17.07
N GLN A 170 10.88 -9.52 15.87
CA GLN A 170 10.25 -10.67 15.20
C GLN A 170 10.99 -11.07 13.94
#